data_AF-R7Q818-F1
#
_entry.id   AF-R7Q818-F1
#
_cell.length_a   1.000
_cell.length_b   1.000
_cell.length_c   1.000
_cell.angle_alpha   90.00
_cell.angle_beta   90.00
_cell.angle_gamma   90.00
#
_symmetry.space_group_name_H-M   'P 1'
#
loop_
_entity.id
_entity.type
_entity.pdbx_description
1 polymer ?
#
loop_
_entity_poly.entity_id
_entity_poly.type
_entity_poly.pdbx_seq_one_letter_code
_entity_poly.pdbx_strand_id
1 'polypeptide(L)'
;MDDRHTSVFLTEWYRLSCYDITNEKELPYQLMQAGQPREDDEKLWDVLIKLAIVGRLGEMEQMLHIIKQEQEEIVDMNSLDDTIDNAISTPQPRPMSVMQTVHSIIQSAPPDNISSRSDGTWEEWQSHCGLWVQSDELKAHPHAKRLVGLLSGNMKGIREACTNWEEMLVSCCLYGQYGMASGGNLRGGHTLVWNSSASASEAFPVPENVARGALVEASTGAIRKAIVSLEAGLPTSWFSAHLCDLLVTAGYLKGDTGAKVERAKRATDLREFYLKEFAREVERSRGCWRIAVDYYKACPLHGTSMLIDFLSRMPFEGSSDPTVEKVLLICTKMKLQRTGRNICEKLGAHCLNQENLGGAMSWFARAGLYKRAENVAELALSRAETEGADSQAARSLECVVFALTSAGDEKMMETFYYLRVYCEMQQALVKISSLFSDGSTEKLPKYISDLVSSAWRLVSRCKMARLKA
;
A
#
# COMPACT_ATOMS: atom_id res chain seq x y z
N MET A 1 -12.54 23.28 -9.43
CA MET A 1 -11.26 22.84 -8.85
C MET A 1 -11.32 23.20 -7.38
N ASP A 2 -10.69 22.40 -6.53
CA ASP A 2 -10.56 22.69 -5.10
C ASP A 2 -9.75 23.98 -4.93
N ASP A 3 -10.33 25.03 -4.32
CA ASP A 3 -9.69 26.34 -4.13
C ASP A 3 -8.84 26.42 -2.84
N ARG A 4 -8.66 25.28 -2.16
CA ARG A 4 -7.89 25.19 -0.92
C ARG A 4 -6.39 25.35 -1.18
N HIS A 5 -5.76 26.23 -0.41
CA HIS A 5 -4.31 26.42 -0.44
C HIS A 5 -3.57 25.26 0.25
N THR A 6 -2.29 25.04 -0.08
CA THR A 6 -1.47 23.95 0.50
C THR A 6 -1.37 24.04 2.03
N SER A 7 -1.41 25.25 2.59
CA SER A 7 -1.44 25.48 4.04
C SER A 7 -2.57 24.73 4.74
N VAL A 8 -3.76 24.64 4.12
CA VAL A 8 -4.94 23.98 4.69
C VAL A 8 -4.71 22.49 4.90
N PHE A 9 -4.00 21.83 3.98
CA PHE A 9 -3.68 20.41 4.14
C PHE A 9 -2.64 20.17 5.23
N LEU A 10 -1.69 21.11 5.41
CA LEU A 10 -0.64 21.01 6.42
C LEU A 10 -1.17 21.28 7.82
N THR A 11 -2.06 22.27 7.99
CA THR A 11 -2.73 22.53 9.27
C THR A 11 -3.59 21.35 9.68
N GLU A 12 -4.31 20.75 8.73
CA GLU A 12 -5.11 19.54 8.98
C GLU A 12 -4.23 18.34 9.36
N TRP A 13 -3.10 18.15 8.69
CA TRP A 13 -2.14 17.10 9.06
C TRP A 13 -1.60 17.29 10.48
N TYR A 14 -1.15 18.51 10.81
CA TYR A 14 -0.64 18.84 12.15
C TYR A 14 -1.70 18.60 13.22
N ARG A 15 -2.94 19.01 12.92
CA ARG A 15 -4.09 18.82 13.80
C ARG A 15 -4.33 17.35 14.13
N LEU A 16 -4.25 16.47 13.13
CA LEU A 16 -4.49 15.03 13.32
C LEU A 16 -3.30 14.29 13.95
N SER A 17 -2.09 14.81 13.79
CA SER A 17 -0.85 14.06 14.09
C SER A 17 -0.10 14.56 15.33
N CYS A 18 -0.28 15.82 15.69
CA CYS A 18 0.54 16.51 16.69
C CYS A 18 -0.28 17.28 17.72
N TYR A 19 -1.50 17.69 17.38
CA TYR A 19 -2.33 18.54 18.22
C TYR A 19 -3.45 17.73 18.89
N ASP A 20 -3.42 17.62 20.21
CA ASP A 20 -4.41 16.83 20.95
C ASP A 20 -5.70 17.64 21.17
N ILE A 21 -6.56 17.61 20.16
CA ILE A 21 -7.82 18.36 20.07
C ILE A 21 -8.75 18.08 21.26
N THR A 22 -8.64 16.91 21.90
CA THR A 22 -9.59 16.49 22.94
C THR A 22 -9.44 17.26 24.24
N ASN A 23 -8.23 17.73 24.59
CA ASN A 23 -8.05 18.55 25.79
C ASN A 23 -8.30 20.04 25.52
N GLU A 24 -7.93 20.54 24.33
CA GLU A 24 -7.98 21.97 24.02
C GLU A 24 -9.30 22.44 23.40
N LYS A 25 -10.20 21.55 22.93
CA LYS A 25 -11.57 21.96 22.58
C LYS A 25 -12.44 22.23 23.80
N GLU A 26 -12.20 21.53 24.89
CA GLU A 26 -12.88 21.81 26.15
C GLU A 26 -12.23 22.97 26.90
N LEU A 27 -10.94 23.26 26.66
CA LEU A 27 -10.23 24.35 27.34
C LEU A 27 -10.88 25.74 27.18
N PRO A 28 -11.42 26.15 26.01
CA PRO A 28 -12.27 27.33 25.87
C PRO A 28 -13.46 27.31 26.83
N TYR A 29 -14.20 26.20 26.87
CA TYR A 29 -15.37 26.04 27.74
C TYR A 29 -14.98 25.94 29.23
N GLN A 30 -13.83 25.33 29.55
CA GLN A 30 -13.30 25.18 30.90
C GLN A 30 -12.73 26.50 31.44
N LEU A 31 -12.05 27.30 30.60
CA LEU A 31 -11.60 28.65 30.95
C LEU A 31 -12.81 29.57 31.19
N MET A 32 -13.84 29.48 30.35
CA MET A 32 -15.10 30.19 30.56
C MET A 32 -15.85 29.72 31.82
N GLN A 33 -15.83 28.42 32.15
CA GLN A 33 -16.46 27.88 33.36
C GLN A 33 -15.68 28.13 34.66
N ALA A 34 -14.35 28.26 34.59
CA ALA A 34 -13.48 28.46 35.76
C ALA A 34 -13.46 29.89 36.30
N GLY A 35 -14.08 30.85 35.60
CA GLY A 35 -14.16 32.26 35.94
C GLY A 35 -13.76 33.16 34.76
N GLN A 36 -14.29 34.39 34.74
CA GLN A 36 -14.15 35.34 33.63
C GLN A 36 -12.68 35.49 33.16
N PRO A 37 -12.37 35.17 31.89
CA PRO A 37 -11.02 35.34 31.34
C PRO A 37 -10.64 36.82 31.35
N ARG A 38 -9.60 37.17 32.12
CA ARG A 38 -9.06 38.53 32.14
C ARG A 38 -8.05 38.71 31.01
N GLU A 39 -7.86 39.94 30.54
CA GLU A 39 -6.85 40.25 29.52
C GLU A 39 -5.42 39.87 29.96
N ASP A 40 -5.20 39.70 31.26
CA ASP A 40 -3.91 39.29 31.85
C ASP A 40 -3.74 37.77 31.98
N ASP A 41 -4.72 36.95 31.59
CA ASP A 41 -4.61 35.49 31.71
C ASP A 41 -3.69 34.91 30.62
N GLU A 42 -2.51 34.49 31.03
CA GLU A 42 -1.50 33.86 30.17
C GLU A 42 -2.04 32.62 29.45
N LYS A 43 -2.90 31.82 30.11
CA LYS A 43 -3.45 30.60 29.52
C LYS A 43 -4.40 30.91 28.36
N LEU A 44 -5.18 31.98 28.48
CA LEU A 44 -6.04 32.43 27.39
C LEU A 44 -5.20 32.77 26.16
N TRP A 45 -4.14 33.57 26.34
CA TRP A 45 -3.27 33.96 25.23
C TRP A 45 -2.53 32.78 24.61
N ASP A 46 -2.08 31.82 25.41
CA ASP A 46 -1.46 30.60 24.89
C ASP A 46 -2.45 29.84 24.00
N VAL A 47 -3.71 29.71 24.39
CA VAL A 47 -4.76 29.09 23.56
C VAL A 47 -4.98 29.87 22.26
N LEU A 48 -5.10 31.20 22.32
CA LEU A 48 -5.26 32.04 21.13
C LEU A 48 -4.06 31.89 20.16
N ILE A 49 -2.84 31.84 20.69
CA ILE A 49 -1.62 31.62 19.91
C ILE A 49 -1.63 30.23 19.28
N LYS A 50 -2.04 29.17 20.01
CA LYS A 50 -2.15 27.83 19.45
C LYS A 50 -3.20 27.74 18.36
N LEU A 51 -4.37 28.36 18.53
CA LEU A 51 -5.39 28.45 17.48
C LEU A 51 -4.85 29.16 16.23
N ALA A 52 -4.08 30.23 16.41
CA ALA A 52 -3.44 30.94 15.31
C ALA A 52 -2.37 30.08 14.60
N ILE A 53 -1.53 29.33 15.33
CA ILE A 53 -0.54 28.41 14.74
C ILE A 53 -1.19 27.36 13.84
N VAL A 54 -2.39 26.86 14.21
CA VAL A 54 -3.15 25.87 13.43
C VAL A 54 -4.03 26.53 12.36
N GLY A 55 -4.05 27.87 12.26
CA GLY A 55 -4.84 28.61 11.27
C GLY A 55 -6.35 28.60 11.56
N ARG A 56 -6.79 28.35 12.79
CA ARG A 56 -8.20 28.36 13.21
C ARG A 56 -8.66 29.76 13.62
N LEU A 57 -8.45 30.73 12.73
CA LEU A 57 -8.79 32.13 12.97
C LEU A 57 -10.28 32.33 13.28
N GLY A 58 -11.17 31.53 12.67
CA GLY A 58 -12.61 31.59 12.97
C GLY A 58 -13.02 31.06 14.35
N GLU A 59 -12.33 30.05 14.91
CA GLU A 59 -12.59 29.62 16.30
C GLU A 59 -12.04 30.66 17.28
N MET A 60 -10.89 31.25 16.95
CA MET A 60 -10.32 32.36 17.71
C MET A 60 -11.26 33.57 17.71
N GLU A 61 -11.83 33.95 16.56
CA GLU A 61 -12.82 35.03 16.45
C GLU A 61 -14.04 34.76 17.34
N GLN A 62 -14.60 33.55 17.29
CA GLN A 62 -15.75 33.16 18.13
C GLN A 62 -15.44 33.30 19.62
N MET A 63 -14.25 32.85 20.06
CA MET A 63 -13.81 32.96 21.44
C MET A 63 -13.67 34.43 21.86
N LEU A 64 -13.01 35.25 21.04
CA LEU A 64 -12.84 36.67 21.29
C LEU A 64 -14.17 37.42 21.32
N HIS A 65 -15.13 37.04 20.46
CA HIS A 65 -16.48 37.60 20.44
C HIS A 65 -17.23 37.30 21.74
N ILE A 66 -17.15 36.07 22.25
CA ILE A 66 -17.79 35.68 23.52
C ILE A 66 -17.19 36.48 24.69
N ILE A 67 -15.86 36.57 24.77
CA ILE A 67 -15.16 37.34 25.81
C ILE A 67 -15.58 38.82 25.75
N LYS A 68 -15.70 39.38 24.54
CA LYS A 68 -16.18 40.74 24.34
C LYS A 68 -17.61 40.94 24.87
N GLN A 69 -18.52 40.02 24.56
CA GLN A 69 -19.91 40.09 25.04
C GLN A 69 -19.99 40.05 26.57
N GLU A 70 -19.25 39.14 27.21
CA GLU A 70 -19.23 39.04 28.67
C GLU A 70 -18.64 40.31 29.32
N GLN A 71 -17.61 40.92 28.73
CA GLN A 71 -17.05 42.18 29.22
C GLN A 71 -18.02 43.36 29.09
N GLU A 72 -18.79 43.42 28.01
CA GLU A 72 -19.81 44.45 27.80
C GLU A 72 -20.98 44.31 28.80
N GLU A 73 -21.45 43.09 29.09
CA GLU A 73 -22.51 42.83 30.08
C GLU A 73 -22.12 43.27 31.51
N ILE A 74 -20.85 43.10 31.89
CA ILE A 74 -20.34 43.53 33.21
C ILE A 74 -20.30 45.06 33.31
N VAL A 75 -19.89 45.73 32.23
CA VAL A 75 -19.85 47.20 32.19
C VAL A 75 -21.26 47.76 32.29
N ASP A 76 -22.24 47.16 31.63
CA ASP A 76 -23.64 47.58 31.76
C ASP A 76 -24.16 47.40 33.19
N MET A 77 -23.86 46.27 33.84
CA MET A 77 -24.22 46.01 35.25
C MET A 77 -23.55 46.98 36.24
N ASN A 78 -22.25 47.27 36.06
CA ASN A 78 -21.54 48.23 36.91
C ASN A 78 -21.95 49.68 36.60
N SER A 79 -22.36 49.99 35.37
CA SER A 79 -22.85 51.32 34.99
C SER A 79 -24.20 51.65 35.63
N LEU A 80 -25.03 50.63 35.89
CA LEU A 80 -26.29 50.74 36.62
C LEU A 80 -26.05 51.09 38.10
N ASP A 81 -24.99 50.57 38.72
CA ASP A 81 -24.56 50.96 40.08
C ASP A 81 -23.88 52.35 40.12
N ASP A 82 -23.09 52.70 39.10
CA ASP A 82 -22.40 54.00 38.99
C ASP A 82 -23.33 55.17 38.59
N THR A 83 -24.57 54.89 38.16
CA THR A 83 -25.57 55.93 37.82
C THR A 83 -26.00 56.80 39.01
N ILE A 84 -25.63 56.43 40.24
CA ILE A 84 -25.97 57.23 41.44
C ILE A 84 -24.95 58.33 41.72
N ASP A 85 -23.67 58.21 41.30
CA ASP A 85 -22.62 59.17 41.70
C ASP A 85 -21.91 59.96 40.57
N ASN A 86 -22.04 59.57 39.28
CA ASN A 86 -21.18 60.14 38.22
C ASN A 86 -21.89 60.87 37.05
N ALA A 87 -23.02 61.53 37.29
CA ALA A 87 -23.82 62.20 36.26
C ALA A 87 -23.23 63.50 35.64
N ILE A 88 -21.95 63.85 35.82
CA ILE A 88 -21.39 65.15 35.34
C ILE A 88 -20.14 65.05 34.44
N SER A 89 -19.58 63.87 34.18
CA SER A 89 -18.41 63.78 33.29
C SER A 89 -18.78 63.43 31.84
N THR A 90 -18.41 64.31 30.91
CA THR A 90 -18.48 64.12 29.45
C THR A 90 -17.98 62.73 29.04
N PRO A 91 -18.64 62.01 28.12
CA PRO A 91 -18.19 60.70 27.67
C PRO A 91 -16.89 60.87 26.88
N GLN A 92 -15.75 60.65 27.54
CA GLN A 92 -14.50 60.45 26.82
C GLN A 92 -14.59 59.11 26.09
N PRO A 93 -14.17 59.04 24.81
CA PRO A 93 -14.02 57.76 24.13
C PRO A 93 -12.99 56.94 24.91
N ARG A 94 -13.44 55.84 25.52
CA ARG A 94 -12.54 54.91 26.21
C ARG A 94 -11.60 54.31 25.16
N PRO A 95 -10.28 54.24 25.42
CA PRO A 95 -9.36 53.55 24.53
C PRO A 95 -9.84 52.10 24.35
N MET A 96 -9.81 51.60 23.10
CA MET A 96 -10.18 50.20 22.82
C MET A 96 -9.30 49.28 23.66
N SER A 97 -9.90 48.22 24.21
CA SER A 97 -9.13 47.22 24.93
C SER A 97 -8.21 46.46 23.96
N VAL A 98 -7.08 45.93 24.45
CA VAL A 98 -6.15 45.18 23.59
C VAL A 98 -6.85 43.97 22.96
N MET A 99 -7.79 43.36 23.68
CA MET A 99 -8.59 42.25 23.19
C MET A 99 -9.52 42.66 22.05
N GLN A 100 -10.13 43.86 22.12
CA GLN A 100 -10.94 44.41 21.03
C GLN A 100 -10.11 44.73 19.79
N THR A 101 -8.89 45.25 19.97
CA THR A 101 -7.94 45.48 18.88
C THR A 101 -7.57 44.16 18.19
N VAL A 102 -7.23 43.12 18.96
CA VAL A 102 -6.94 41.78 18.41
C VAL A 102 -8.16 41.23 17.68
N HIS A 103 -9.36 41.30 18.28
CA HIS A 103 -10.60 40.85 17.63
C HIS A 103 -10.84 41.53 16.27
N SER A 104 -10.64 42.85 16.18
CA SER A 104 -10.75 43.61 14.93
C SER A 104 -9.76 43.12 13.86
N ILE A 105 -8.50 42.85 14.25
CA ILE A 105 -7.48 42.31 13.36
C ILE A 105 -7.91 40.94 12.81
N ILE A 106 -8.41 40.05 13.67
CA ILE A 106 -8.86 38.71 13.27
C ILE A 106 -10.09 38.78 12.36
N GLN A 107 -11.06 39.63 12.69
CA GLN A 107 -12.28 39.80 11.89
C GLN A 107 -11.96 40.34 10.47
N SER A 108 -10.89 41.12 10.33
CA SER A 108 -10.42 41.62 9.03
C SER A 108 -9.60 40.61 8.22
N ALA A 109 -9.34 39.40 8.76
CA ALA A 109 -8.51 38.41 8.09
C ALA A 109 -9.20 37.86 6.81
N PRO A 110 -8.51 37.86 5.65
CA PRO A 110 -9.05 37.26 4.44
C PRO A 110 -9.13 35.74 4.57
N PRO A 111 -9.98 35.06 3.79
CA PRO A 111 -10.06 33.60 3.82
C PRO A 111 -8.77 32.95 3.29
N ASP A 112 -8.31 31.87 3.94
CA ASP A 112 -7.13 31.10 3.55
C ASP A 112 -7.41 30.20 2.32
N ASN A 113 -7.55 30.81 1.15
CA ASN A 113 -7.73 30.15 -0.13
C ASN A 113 -6.71 30.63 -1.17
N ILE A 114 -6.66 29.97 -2.33
CA ILE A 114 -5.71 30.32 -3.39
C ILE A 114 -5.99 31.73 -3.92
N SER A 115 -7.26 32.11 -4.04
CA SER A 115 -7.69 33.41 -4.57
C SER A 115 -7.11 34.58 -3.76
N SER A 116 -7.36 34.63 -2.45
CA SER A 116 -6.87 35.70 -1.54
C SER A 116 -5.35 35.77 -1.42
N ARG A 117 -4.66 34.64 -1.65
CA ARG A 117 -3.19 34.60 -1.66
C ARG A 117 -2.59 35.03 -2.99
N SER A 118 -3.37 34.97 -4.07
CA SER A 118 -2.92 35.33 -5.41
C SER A 118 -3.21 36.78 -5.78
N ASP A 119 -4.22 37.39 -5.16
CA ASP A 119 -4.63 38.78 -5.41
C ASP A 119 -3.96 39.80 -4.48
N GLY A 120 -3.15 39.33 -3.52
CA GLY A 120 -2.40 40.16 -2.57
C GLY A 120 -3.18 40.58 -1.32
N THR A 121 -4.49 40.24 -1.21
CA THR A 121 -5.31 40.62 -0.05
C THR A 121 -4.76 40.07 1.26
N TRP A 122 -4.22 38.84 1.24
CA TRP A 122 -3.54 38.24 2.39
C TRP A 122 -2.31 39.05 2.82
N GLU A 123 -1.50 39.52 1.87
CA GLU A 123 -0.27 40.27 2.13
C GLU A 123 -0.55 41.68 2.67
N GLU A 124 -1.60 42.31 2.16
CA GLU A 124 -2.09 43.59 2.66
C GLU A 124 -2.53 43.47 4.13
N TRP A 125 -3.28 42.43 4.47
CA TRP A 125 -3.67 42.14 5.84
C TRP A 125 -2.47 41.86 6.74
N GLN A 126 -1.49 41.06 6.29
CA GLN A 126 -0.26 40.81 7.06
C GLN A 126 0.59 42.08 7.26
N SER A 127 0.65 42.95 6.24
CA SER A 127 1.32 44.24 6.34
C SER A 127 0.66 45.13 7.39
N HIS A 128 -0.68 45.12 7.45
CA HIS A 128 -1.45 45.82 8.48
C HIS A 128 -1.14 45.25 9.88
N CYS A 129 -1.11 43.93 10.06
CA CYS A 129 -0.65 43.29 11.30
C CYS A 129 0.76 43.75 11.69
N GLY A 130 1.68 43.88 10.73
CA GLY A 130 3.03 44.38 10.95
C GLY A 130 3.09 45.82 11.49
N LEU A 131 2.18 46.69 11.03
CA LEU A 131 2.05 48.06 11.57
C LEU A 131 1.55 48.03 13.03
N TRP A 132 0.57 47.17 13.33
CA TRP A 132 0.06 47.01 14.69
C TRP A 132 1.14 46.55 15.68
N VAL A 133 2.04 45.65 15.28
CA VAL A 133 3.17 45.21 16.14
C VAL A 133 4.08 46.38 16.56
N GLN A 134 4.14 47.44 15.77
CA GLN A 134 4.94 48.64 16.04
C GLN A 134 4.19 49.71 16.86
N SER A 135 2.87 49.59 16.96
CA SER A 135 2.02 50.52 17.72
C SER A 135 2.40 50.55 19.21
N ASP A 136 2.21 51.71 19.84
CA ASP A 136 2.44 51.85 21.28
C ASP A 136 1.42 51.05 22.11
N GLU A 137 0.23 50.80 21.56
CA GLU A 137 -0.84 50.01 22.19
C GLU A 137 -0.39 48.57 22.46
N LEU A 138 0.23 47.89 21.49
CA LEU A 138 0.73 46.52 21.68
C LEU A 138 2.06 46.44 22.45
N LYS A 139 2.78 47.56 22.64
CA LYS A 139 4.05 47.54 23.40
C LYS A 139 3.83 47.17 24.88
N ALA A 140 2.69 47.53 25.44
CA ALA A 140 2.33 47.24 26.83
C ALA A 140 1.84 45.79 27.04
N HIS A 141 1.52 45.05 25.97
CA HIS A 141 0.92 43.72 26.03
C HIS A 141 1.76 42.67 25.28
N PRO A 142 2.73 42.01 25.96
CA PRO A 142 3.66 41.07 25.32
C PRO A 142 2.97 39.90 24.60
N HIS A 143 1.90 39.35 25.17
CA HIS A 143 1.17 38.22 24.58
C HIS A 143 0.41 38.61 23.32
N ALA A 144 -0.29 39.75 23.34
CA ALA A 144 -0.95 40.29 22.15
C ALA A 144 0.07 40.62 21.05
N LYS A 145 1.21 41.22 21.42
CA LYS A 145 2.31 41.48 20.47
C LYS A 145 2.87 40.20 19.86
N ARG A 146 2.99 39.12 20.65
CA ARG A 146 3.43 37.80 20.18
C ARG A 146 2.44 37.21 19.17
N LEU A 147 1.14 37.26 19.46
CA LEU A 147 0.08 36.81 18.56
C LEU A 147 0.06 37.62 17.26
N VAL A 148 -0.01 38.95 17.32
CA VAL A 148 -0.02 39.79 16.11
C VAL A 148 1.31 39.70 15.36
N GLY A 149 2.42 39.49 16.08
CA GLY A 149 3.73 39.19 15.52
C GLY A 149 3.75 37.92 14.67
N LEU A 150 3.11 36.84 15.12
CA LEU A 150 2.87 35.62 14.34
C LEU A 150 2.07 35.90 13.07
N LEU A 151 0.93 36.61 13.20
CA LEU A 151 0.02 36.89 12.08
C LEU A 151 0.64 37.79 11.02
N SER A 152 1.54 38.70 11.42
CA SER A 152 2.29 39.57 10.50
C SER A 152 3.21 38.83 9.52
N GLY A 153 3.47 37.54 9.74
CA GLY A 153 4.34 36.76 8.87
C GLY A 153 5.84 37.02 9.05
N ASN A 154 6.22 37.87 10.02
CA ASN A 154 7.63 38.12 10.34
C ASN A 154 8.27 36.86 10.95
N MET A 155 9.43 36.48 10.42
CA MET A 155 10.12 35.27 10.84
C MET A 155 10.53 35.24 12.31
N LYS A 156 10.82 36.40 12.88
CA LYS A 156 11.08 36.54 14.32
C LYS A 156 9.81 36.29 15.15
N GLY A 157 8.69 36.88 14.75
CA GLY A 157 7.41 36.73 15.46
C GLY A 157 6.89 35.29 15.41
N ILE A 158 6.97 34.66 14.24
CA ILE A 158 6.62 33.24 14.06
C ILE A 158 7.47 32.35 14.98
N ARG A 159 8.80 32.57 15.02
CA ARG A 159 9.70 31.80 15.88
C ARG A 159 9.40 31.96 17.37
N GLU A 160 9.08 33.19 17.81
CA GLU A 160 8.74 33.48 19.21
C GLU A 160 7.41 32.82 19.62
N ALA A 161 6.47 32.60 18.69
CA ALA A 161 5.20 31.96 18.95
C ALA A 161 5.27 30.42 19.04
N CYS A 162 6.16 29.79 18.28
CA CYS A 162 6.24 28.32 18.18
C CYS A 162 7.08 27.70 19.31
N THR A 163 6.77 26.46 19.69
CA THR A 163 7.57 25.71 20.70
C THR A 163 8.32 24.51 20.13
N ASN A 164 7.96 24.06 18.93
CA ASN A 164 8.54 22.89 18.28
C ASN A 164 8.63 23.08 16.77
N TRP A 165 9.31 22.13 16.12
CA TRP A 165 9.58 22.16 14.68
C TRP A 165 8.29 22.14 13.84
N GLU A 166 7.28 21.37 14.26
CA GLU A 166 6.03 21.20 13.54
C GLU A 166 5.17 22.48 13.57
N GLU A 167 5.07 23.14 14.72
CA GLU A 167 4.40 24.44 14.85
C GLU A 167 5.05 25.49 13.97
N MET A 168 6.39 25.49 13.93
CA MET A 168 7.16 26.39 13.08
C MET A 168 6.93 26.09 11.59
N LEU A 169 6.96 24.82 11.18
CA LEU A 169 6.67 24.41 9.80
C LEU A 169 5.31 24.93 9.33
N VAL A 170 4.26 24.66 10.12
CA VAL A 170 2.88 25.02 9.76
C VAL A 170 2.70 26.54 9.75
N SER A 171 3.23 27.24 10.76
CA SER A 171 3.16 28.70 10.84
C SER A 171 3.92 29.38 9.70
N CYS A 172 5.10 28.86 9.32
CA CYS A 172 5.82 29.32 8.14
C CYS A 172 5.02 29.11 6.85
N CYS A 173 4.31 27.99 6.71
CA CYS A 173 3.48 27.70 5.54
C CYS A 173 2.22 28.58 5.47
N LEU A 174 1.64 28.94 6.64
CA LEU A 174 0.46 29.77 6.74
C LEU A 174 0.77 31.26 6.56
N TYR A 175 1.76 31.76 7.30
CA TYR A 175 2.01 33.18 7.47
C TYR A 175 3.34 33.64 6.87
N GLY A 176 4.25 32.72 6.53
CA GLY A 176 5.55 33.10 5.98
C GLY A 176 5.43 33.74 4.60
N GLN A 177 6.34 34.67 4.31
CA GLN A 177 6.42 35.40 3.04
C GLN A 177 6.77 34.51 1.82
N TYR A 178 7.02 33.22 2.04
CA TYR A 178 7.29 32.24 0.98
C TYR A 178 6.06 31.85 0.16
N GLY A 179 4.84 32.21 0.61
CA GLY A 179 3.57 31.86 -0.03
C GLY A 179 3.31 32.53 -1.39
N MET A 180 4.02 33.62 -1.73
CA MET A 180 3.70 34.49 -2.87
C MET A 180 3.96 33.87 -4.25
N ALA A 181 4.85 32.87 -4.35
CA ALA A 181 5.26 32.29 -5.64
C ALA A 181 4.56 30.97 -5.99
N SER A 182 3.74 30.44 -5.08
CA SER A 182 3.21 29.08 -5.15
C SER A 182 1.73 29.07 -5.43
N GLY A 183 1.33 29.59 -6.60
CA GLY A 183 -0.01 29.35 -7.13
C GLY A 183 -0.33 27.86 -7.08
N GLY A 184 -1.58 27.51 -6.72
CA GLY A 184 -2.09 26.22 -6.20
C GLY A 184 -1.81 24.92 -6.97
N ASN A 185 -0.59 24.77 -7.46
CA ASN A 185 -0.03 23.59 -8.10
C ASN A 185 0.95 22.91 -7.13
N LEU A 186 1.16 21.62 -7.35
CA LEU A 186 1.95 20.77 -6.45
C LEU A 186 3.42 21.22 -6.31
N ARG A 187 3.99 21.80 -7.38
CA ARG A 187 5.38 22.27 -7.38
C ARG A 187 5.56 23.50 -6.49
N GLY A 188 4.61 24.43 -6.54
CA GLY A 188 4.55 25.56 -5.64
C GLY A 188 4.42 25.11 -4.19
N GLY A 189 3.46 24.23 -3.90
CA GLY A 189 3.28 23.67 -2.55
C GLY A 189 4.56 23.03 -2.00
N HIS A 190 5.30 22.30 -2.83
CA HIS A 190 6.58 21.71 -2.45
C HIS A 190 7.66 22.77 -2.12
N THR A 191 7.79 23.82 -2.92
CA THR A 191 8.75 24.91 -2.64
C THR A 191 8.42 25.64 -1.34
N LEU A 192 7.13 25.86 -1.06
CA LEU A 192 6.68 26.45 0.20
C LEU A 192 7.09 25.57 1.39
N VAL A 193 6.76 24.28 1.34
CA VAL A 193 7.10 23.32 2.42
C VAL A 193 8.61 23.20 2.60
N TRP A 194 9.38 23.19 1.52
CA TRP A 194 10.84 23.13 1.57
C TRP A 194 11.44 24.32 2.34
N ASN A 195 11.06 25.54 1.96
CA ASN A 195 11.59 26.75 2.58
C ASN A 195 11.15 26.84 4.06
N SER A 196 9.88 26.58 4.33
CA SER A 196 9.33 26.53 5.69
C SER A 196 10.03 25.50 6.57
N SER A 197 10.32 24.31 6.01
CA SER A 197 11.03 23.25 6.71
C SER A 197 12.47 23.63 7.03
N ALA A 198 13.16 24.32 6.12
CA ALA A 198 14.53 24.79 6.37
C ALA A 198 14.54 25.80 7.52
N SER A 199 13.65 26.79 7.50
CA SER A 199 13.51 27.76 8.60
C SER A 199 13.13 27.09 9.91
N ALA A 200 12.28 26.06 9.88
CA ALA A 200 11.92 25.31 11.08
C ALA A 200 13.12 24.54 11.68
N SER A 201 13.93 23.92 10.84
CA SER A 201 15.14 23.18 11.26
C SER A 201 16.28 24.08 11.74
N GLU A 202 16.30 25.35 11.35
CA GLU A 202 17.21 26.35 11.93
C GLU A 202 16.75 26.81 13.32
N ALA A 203 15.43 26.89 13.53
CA ALA A 203 14.86 27.42 14.76
C ALA A 203 14.73 26.38 15.88
N PHE A 204 14.42 25.13 15.52
CA PHE A 204 14.11 24.05 16.45
C PHE A 204 14.86 22.76 16.08
N PRO A 205 15.21 21.91 17.06
CA PRO A 205 15.80 20.61 16.79
C PRO A 205 14.85 19.72 15.98
N VAL A 206 15.44 18.87 15.14
CA VAL A 206 14.69 17.85 14.39
C VAL A 206 14.00 16.90 15.38
N PRO A 207 12.71 16.58 15.20
CA PRO A 207 12.02 15.63 16.07
C PRO A 207 12.70 14.26 16.10
N GLU A 208 12.86 13.69 17.31
CA GLU A 208 13.51 12.39 17.51
C GLU A 208 12.65 11.19 17.05
N ASN A 209 11.32 11.37 16.99
CA ASN A 209 10.40 10.34 16.52
C ASN A 209 10.67 10.02 15.04
N VAL A 210 10.83 8.72 14.72
CA VAL A 210 11.18 8.23 13.38
C VAL A 210 10.28 8.79 12.27
N ALA A 211 8.96 8.80 12.47
CA ALA A 211 8.02 9.29 11.48
C ALA A 211 8.14 10.81 11.27
N ARG A 212 8.31 11.56 12.35
CA ARG A 212 8.47 13.02 12.31
C ARG A 212 9.84 13.42 11.74
N GLY A 213 10.91 12.73 12.11
CA GLY A 213 12.24 12.92 11.54
C GLY A 213 12.27 12.65 10.03
N ALA A 214 11.61 11.58 9.58
CA ALA A 214 11.48 11.30 8.16
C ALA A 214 10.62 12.34 7.41
N LEU A 215 9.62 12.94 8.07
CA LEU A 215 8.91 14.06 7.48
C LEU A 215 9.83 15.26 7.23
N VAL A 216 10.75 15.57 8.16
CA VAL A 216 11.78 16.61 7.95
C VAL A 216 12.66 16.28 6.75
N GLU A 217 13.06 15.01 6.62
CA GLU A 217 13.85 14.56 5.46
C GLU A 217 13.05 14.67 4.15
N ALA A 218 11.76 14.38 4.17
CA ALA A 218 10.89 14.49 3.00
C ALA A 218 10.64 15.96 2.61
N SER A 219 10.39 16.84 3.58
CA SER A 219 10.13 18.27 3.36
C SER A 219 11.37 19.02 2.87
N THR A 220 12.57 18.60 3.28
CA THR A 220 13.86 19.06 2.74
C THR A 220 14.29 18.30 1.48
N GLY A 221 13.35 17.56 0.86
CA GLY A 221 13.46 16.77 -0.37
C GLY A 221 14.55 15.70 -0.41
N ALA A 222 15.07 15.29 0.75
CA ALA A 222 15.80 14.03 0.91
C ALA A 222 14.82 12.82 0.95
N ILE A 223 13.92 12.75 -0.03
CA ILE A 223 12.80 11.78 -0.09
C ILE A 223 13.28 10.32 0.06
N ARG A 224 14.40 9.97 -0.57
CA ARG A 224 14.98 8.61 -0.46
C ARG A 224 15.39 8.28 0.97
N LYS A 225 15.96 9.24 1.69
CA LYS A 225 16.38 9.08 3.08
C LYS A 225 15.14 8.93 3.97
N ALA A 226 14.12 9.77 3.76
CA ALA A 226 12.86 9.71 4.47
C ALA A 226 12.19 8.32 4.40
N ILE A 227 12.13 7.72 3.22
CA ILE A 227 11.54 6.39 3.03
C ILE A 227 12.33 5.33 3.81
N VAL A 228 13.66 5.36 3.74
CA VAL A 228 14.52 4.41 4.46
C VAL A 228 14.39 4.58 5.98
N SER A 229 14.33 5.83 6.45
CA SER A 229 14.12 6.15 7.86
C SER A 229 12.76 5.65 8.34
N LEU A 230 11.68 5.87 7.57
CA LEU A 230 10.33 5.40 7.90
C LEU A 230 10.26 3.88 7.99
N GLU A 231 10.86 3.18 7.03
CA GLU A 231 10.84 1.72 6.99
C GLU A 231 11.35 1.09 8.29
N ALA A 232 12.36 1.68 8.93
CA ALA A 232 12.93 1.17 10.17
C ALA A 232 11.91 1.11 11.32
N GLY A 233 10.85 1.92 11.27
CA GLY A 233 9.78 1.96 12.27
C GLY A 233 8.53 1.16 11.88
N LEU A 234 8.50 0.53 10.70
CA LEU A 234 7.31 -0.13 10.17
C LEU A 234 7.41 -1.66 10.26
N PRO A 235 6.28 -2.36 10.47
CA PRO A 235 6.29 -3.82 10.62
C PRO A 235 6.46 -4.56 9.28
N THR A 236 6.23 -3.89 8.16
CA THR A 236 6.20 -4.47 6.81
C THR A 236 6.65 -3.44 5.79
N SER A 237 7.26 -3.90 4.69
CA SER A 237 7.62 -3.05 3.56
C SER A 237 6.44 -2.53 2.73
N TRP A 238 5.19 -2.84 3.11
CA TRP A 238 3.99 -2.42 2.37
C TRP A 238 3.96 -0.92 2.09
N PHE A 239 4.11 -0.10 3.14
CA PHE A 239 4.02 1.35 3.02
C PHE A 239 5.13 1.90 2.12
N SER A 240 6.38 1.47 2.34
CA SER A 240 7.53 1.91 1.54
C SER A 240 7.42 1.48 0.07
N ALA A 241 6.91 0.27 -0.19
CA ALA A 241 6.69 -0.22 -1.55
C ALA A 241 5.68 0.63 -2.32
N HIS A 242 4.53 0.93 -1.70
CA HIS A 242 3.48 1.73 -2.33
C HIS A 242 3.81 3.22 -2.38
N LEU A 243 4.46 3.76 -1.35
CA LEU A 243 4.92 5.15 -1.36
C LEU A 243 5.95 5.37 -2.48
N CYS A 244 6.90 4.45 -2.66
CA CYS A 244 7.85 4.54 -3.77
C CYS A 244 7.14 4.50 -5.13
N ASP A 245 6.15 3.62 -5.31
CA ASP A 245 5.37 3.51 -6.54
C ASP A 245 4.61 4.81 -6.87
N LEU A 246 3.96 5.40 -5.86
CA LEU A 246 3.27 6.68 -5.97
C LEU A 246 4.23 7.82 -6.31
N LEU A 247 5.38 7.89 -5.64
CA LEU A 247 6.38 8.95 -5.86
C LEU A 247 7.07 8.83 -7.22
N VAL A 248 7.27 7.62 -7.74
CA VAL A 248 7.73 7.41 -9.12
C VAL A 248 6.67 7.88 -10.10
N THR A 249 5.40 7.51 -9.88
CA THR A 249 4.27 7.92 -10.74
C THR A 249 4.10 9.44 -10.75
N ALA A 250 4.31 10.09 -9.61
CA ALA A 250 4.25 11.55 -9.46
C ALA A 250 5.53 12.27 -9.95
N GLY A 251 6.58 11.54 -10.34
CA GLY A 251 7.83 12.11 -10.86
C GLY A 251 8.82 12.64 -9.80
N TYR A 252 8.57 12.39 -8.51
CA TYR A 252 9.45 12.78 -7.39
C TYR A 252 10.59 11.80 -7.15
N LEU A 253 10.40 10.54 -7.53
CA LEU A 253 11.46 9.56 -7.64
C LEU A 253 11.70 9.26 -9.11
N LYS A 254 12.98 9.25 -9.52
CA LYS A 254 13.35 8.72 -10.84
C LYS A 254 13.07 7.23 -10.84
N GLY A 255 12.01 6.81 -11.54
CA GLY A 255 11.79 5.42 -11.91
C GLY A 255 12.56 5.08 -13.19
N ASP A 256 12.89 3.82 -13.38
CA ASP A 256 13.53 3.29 -14.60
C ASP A 256 12.59 3.24 -15.83
N THR A 257 11.66 4.20 -15.95
CA THR A 257 10.73 4.29 -17.08
C THR A 257 11.43 4.89 -18.32
N GLY A 258 12.38 4.13 -18.86
CA GLY A 258 12.78 4.15 -20.27
C GLY A 258 13.66 5.31 -20.73
N ALA A 259 14.98 5.13 -20.64
CA ALA A 259 15.94 5.33 -21.75
C ALA A 259 17.40 5.18 -21.25
N LYS A 260 18.14 4.24 -21.87
CA LYS A 260 19.58 3.93 -21.70
C LYS A 260 19.95 3.05 -20.50
N VAL A 261 19.76 1.75 -20.73
CA VAL A 261 20.17 0.56 -19.96
C VAL A 261 21.69 0.41 -19.70
N GLU A 262 22.56 1.36 -20.04
CA GLU A 262 24.02 1.12 -20.06
C GLU A 262 24.83 1.79 -18.93
N ARG A 263 24.25 2.06 -17.75
CA ARG A 263 25.09 2.41 -16.57
C ARG A 263 24.54 2.07 -15.18
N ALA A 264 23.44 1.33 -15.06
CA ALA A 264 22.84 0.98 -13.77
C ALA A 264 23.20 -0.46 -13.35
N LYS A 265 24.46 -0.69 -12.99
CA LYS A 265 24.89 -2.00 -12.43
C LYS A 265 25.03 -2.04 -10.90
N ARG A 266 24.61 -1.01 -10.15
CA ARG A 266 24.67 -1.03 -8.66
C ARG A 266 23.61 -0.25 -7.87
N ALA A 267 22.65 0.43 -8.50
CA ALA A 267 21.56 1.07 -7.78
C ALA A 267 20.26 0.42 -8.23
N THR A 268 19.78 -0.58 -7.48
CA THR A 268 18.38 -1.00 -7.60
C THR A 268 17.52 0.21 -7.34
N ASP A 269 16.63 0.54 -8.28
CA ASP A 269 15.62 1.59 -8.04
C ASP A 269 14.92 1.28 -6.71
N LEU A 270 14.74 2.32 -5.88
CA LEU A 270 14.21 2.19 -4.52
C LEU A 270 12.81 1.57 -4.56
N ARG A 271 12.06 1.90 -5.63
CA ARG A 271 10.78 1.28 -5.96
C ARG A 271 10.91 -0.23 -6.14
N GLU A 272 11.82 -0.70 -6.99
CA GLU A 272 11.97 -2.14 -7.21
C GLU A 272 12.47 -2.84 -5.95
N PHE A 273 13.36 -2.22 -5.18
CA PHE A 273 13.83 -2.76 -3.90
C PHE A 273 12.65 -3.07 -2.97
N TYR A 274 11.81 -2.08 -2.66
CA TYR A 274 10.71 -2.29 -1.72
C TYR A 274 9.58 -3.15 -2.28
N LEU A 275 9.29 -3.10 -3.58
CA LEU A 275 8.32 -4.02 -4.19
C LEU A 275 8.77 -5.48 -4.05
N LYS A 276 10.07 -5.77 -4.17
CA LYS A 276 10.61 -7.12 -3.97
C LYS A 276 10.56 -7.56 -2.51
N GLU A 277 10.93 -6.68 -1.58
CA GLU A 277 10.87 -7.00 -0.14
C GLU A 277 9.42 -7.25 0.28
N PHE A 278 8.49 -6.39 -0.14
CA PHE A 278 7.08 -6.62 0.14
C PHE A 278 6.54 -7.89 -0.53
N ALA A 279 6.92 -8.18 -1.79
CA ALA A 279 6.54 -9.44 -2.44
C ALA A 279 6.98 -10.67 -1.64
N ARG A 280 8.19 -10.66 -1.07
CA ARG A 280 8.71 -11.73 -0.21
C ARG A 280 7.93 -11.85 1.10
N GLU A 281 7.47 -10.76 1.68
CA GLU A 281 6.60 -10.81 2.86
C GLU A 281 5.25 -11.47 2.53
N VAL A 282 4.64 -11.04 1.42
CA VAL A 282 3.37 -11.56 0.93
C VAL A 282 3.46 -13.05 0.56
N GLU A 283 4.59 -13.49 0.01
CA GLU A 283 4.80 -14.89 -0.41
C GLU A 283 4.73 -15.88 0.76
N ARG A 284 5.05 -15.43 1.99
CA ARG A 284 5.02 -16.24 3.22
C ARG A 284 3.60 -16.41 3.76
N SER A 285 2.66 -15.56 3.34
CA SER A 285 1.27 -15.58 3.80
C SER A 285 0.44 -16.58 2.99
N ARG A 286 -0.24 -17.51 3.68
CA ARG A 286 -1.12 -18.49 3.04
C ARG A 286 -2.22 -17.78 2.23
N GLY A 287 -2.41 -18.19 0.98
CA GLY A 287 -3.45 -17.65 0.10
C GLY A 287 -3.07 -16.36 -0.65
N CYS A 288 -2.01 -15.66 -0.25
CA CYS A 288 -1.60 -14.38 -0.88
C CYS A 288 -0.57 -14.55 -2.00
N TRP A 289 -0.15 -15.77 -2.33
CA TRP A 289 0.89 -16.05 -3.33
C TRP A 289 0.63 -15.40 -4.69
N ARG A 290 -0.63 -15.24 -5.10
CA ARG A 290 -1.01 -14.58 -6.36
C ARG A 290 -0.66 -13.09 -6.35
N ILE A 291 -0.83 -12.44 -5.21
CA ILE A 291 -0.50 -11.04 -5.02
C ILE A 291 1.03 -10.87 -5.14
N ALA A 292 1.81 -11.77 -4.54
CA ALA A 292 3.28 -11.77 -4.70
C ALA A 292 3.70 -11.90 -6.17
N VAL A 293 3.02 -12.74 -6.96
CA VAL A 293 3.27 -12.85 -8.41
C VAL A 293 3.07 -11.50 -9.12
N ASP A 294 2.03 -10.74 -8.77
CA ASP A 294 1.75 -9.45 -9.41
C ASP A 294 2.77 -8.37 -9.01
N TYR A 295 3.24 -8.37 -7.76
CA TYR A 295 4.38 -7.53 -7.37
C TYR A 295 5.67 -7.89 -8.11
N TYR A 296 5.97 -9.18 -8.28
CA TYR A 296 7.14 -9.59 -9.06
C TYR A 296 7.03 -9.17 -10.53
N LYS A 297 5.83 -9.15 -11.13
CA LYS A 297 5.63 -8.62 -12.48
C LYS A 297 5.85 -7.11 -12.57
N ALA A 298 5.57 -6.37 -11.50
CA ALA A 298 5.77 -4.92 -11.46
C ALA A 298 7.24 -4.50 -11.32
N CYS A 299 8.16 -5.47 -11.13
CA CYS A 299 9.60 -5.26 -10.99
C CYS A 299 10.34 -5.47 -12.33
N PRO A 300 10.89 -4.41 -12.96
CA PRO A 300 11.45 -4.49 -14.31
C PRO A 300 12.79 -5.25 -14.40
N LEU A 301 13.68 -5.13 -13.42
CA LEU A 301 15.04 -5.70 -13.54
C LEU A 301 15.11 -7.15 -13.03
N HIS A 302 14.67 -7.40 -11.79
CA HIS A 302 14.84 -8.70 -11.14
C HIS A 302 13.54 -9.48 -10.97
N GLY A 303 12.39 -8.88 -11.30
CA GLY A 303 11.06 -9.46 -11.08
C GLY A 303 10.88 -10.85 -11.67
N THR A 304 11.30 -11.03 -12.93
CA THR A 304 11.19 -12.32 -13.62
C THR A 304 12.03 -13.40 -12.96
N SER A 305 13.28 -13.09 -12.58
CA SER A 305 14.18 -14.05 -11.94
C SER A 305 13.64 -14.51 -10.58
N MET A 306 13.14 -13.56 -9.78
CA MET A 306 12.54 -13.85 -8.48
C MET A 306 11.24 -14.63 -8.61
N LEU A 307 10.41 -14.31 -9.59
CA LEU A 307 9.19 -15.08 -9.88
C LEU A 307 9.52 -16.54 -10.21
N ILE A 308 10.55 -16.80 -11.02
CA ILE A 308 10.99 -18.17 -11.35
C ILE A 308 11.38 -18.93 -10.09
N ASP A 309 12.19 -18.32 -9.23
CA ASP A 309 12.67 -18.93 -7.99
C ASP A 309 11.52 -19.17 -7.00
N PHE A 310 10.59 -18.21 -6.88
CA PHE A 310 9.40 -18.35 -6.05
C PHE A 310 8.50 -19.50 -6.51
N LEU A 311 8.09 -19.51 -7.79
CA LEU A 311 7.23 -20.56 -8.34
C LEU A 311 7.88 -21.95 -8.24
N SER A 312 9.21 -22.03 -8.32
CA SER A 312 9.95 -23.30 -8.21
C SER A 312 9.98 -23.89 -6.80
N ARG A 313 9.72 -23.06 -5.77
CA ARG A 313 9.77 -23.42 -4.35
C ARG A 313 8.38 -23.47 -3.70
N MET A 314 7.32 -23.16 -4.43
CA MET A 314 5.97 -23.19 -3.88
C MET A 314 5.64 -24.57 -3.29
N PRO A 315 5.15 -24.62 -2.04
CA PRO A 315 4.70 -25.87 -1.45
C PRO A 315 3.35 -26.23 -2.08
N PHE A 316 3.28 -27.42 -2.68
CA PHE A 316 2.03 -28.00 -3.15
C PHE A 316 1.60 -29.10 -2.17
N GLU A 317 0.33 -29.12 -1.78
CA GLU A 317 -0.21 -30.13 -0.83
C GLU A 317 -0.37 -31.53 -1.44
N GLY A 318 0.02 -31.69 -2.70
CA GLY A 318 0.00 -32.95 -3.44
C GLY A 318 -0.15 -32.71 -4.94
N SER A 319 -0.27 -33.80 -5.70
CA SER A 319 -0.44 -33.75 -7.14
C SER A 319 -1.83 -33.33 -7.61
N SER A 320 -2.81 -33.30 -6.72
CA SER A 320 -4.19 -32.85 -6.96
C SER A 320 -4.47 -31.42 -6.50
N ASP A 321 -3.45 -30.69 -6.04
CA ASP A 321 -3.61 -29.32 -5.55
C ASP A 321 -4.05 -28.37 -6.69
N PRO A 322 -5.22 -27.71 -6.60
CA PRO A 322 -5.71 -26.81 -7.63
C PRO A 322 -4.81 -25.58 -7.85
N THR A 323 -3.89 -25.31 -6.92
CA THR A 323 -2.86 -24.29 -7.03
C THR A 323 -1.86 -24.59 -8.14
N VAL A 324 -1.57 -25.88 -8.39
CA VAL A 324 -0.63 -26.31 -9.44
C VAL A 324 -1.07 -25.81 -10.81
N GLU A 325 -2.34 -26.04 -11.18
CA GLU A 325 -2.85 -25.61 -12.49
C GLU A 325 -2.79 -24.08 -12.65
N LYS A 326 -3.06 -23.34 -11.57
CA LYS A 326 -2.95 -21.88 -11.57
C LYS A 326 -1.50 -21.43 -11.78
N VAL A 327 -0.54 -22.10 -11.15
CA VAL A 327 0.89 -21.84 -11.32
C VAL A 327 1.35 -22.16 -12.73
N LEU A 328 0.95 -23.31 -13.29
CA LEU A 328 1.29 -23.69 -14.68
C LEU A 328 0.69 -22.74 -15.71
N LEU A 329 -0.52 -22.24 -15.46
CA LEU A 329 -1.14 -21.20 -16.28
C LEU A 329 -0.32 -19.91 -16.24
N ILE A 330 0.19 -19.51 -15.07
CA ILE A 330 1.09 -18.36 -14.94
C ILE A 330 2.39 -18.60 -15.70
N CYS A 331 3.02 -19.77 -15.54
CA CYS A 331 4.23 -20.12 -16.30
C CYS A 331 3.99 -20.03 -17.81
N THR A 332 2.83 -20.48 -18.28
CA THR A 332 2.47 -20.41 -19.71
C THR A 332 2.28 -18.96 -20.16
N LYS A 333 1.48 -18.17 -19.43
CA LYS A 333 1.24 -16.74 -19.73
C LYS A 333 2.53 -15.92 -19.73
N MET A 334 3.44 -16.21 -18.81
CA MET A 334 4.72 -15.51 -18.64
C MET A 334 5.86 -16.12 -19.47
N LYS A 335 5.59 -17.11 -20.34
CA LYS A 335 6.58 -17.81 -21.16
C LYS A 335 7.72 -18.49 -20.36
N LEU A 336 7.45 -18.88 -19.11
CA LEU A 336 8.38 -19.57 -18.21
C LEU A 336 8.32 -21.09 -18.40
N GLN A 337 8.53 -21.56 -19.63
CA GLN A 337 8.34 -22.97 -20.01
C GLN A 337 9.27 -23.91 -19.23
N ARG A 338 10.52 -23.51 -18.98
CA ARG A 338 11.47 -24.29 -18.20
C ARG A 338 11.01 -24.47 -16.75
N THR A 339 10.46 -23.43 -16.14
CA THR A 339 9.94 -23.48 -14.77
C THR A 339 8.72 -24.38 -14.69
N GLY A 340 7.76 -24.25 -15.60
CA GLY A 340 6.60 -25.13 -15.67
C GLY A 340 6.98 -26.60 -15.85
N ARG A 341 7.94 -26.88 -16.74
CA ARG A 341 8.51 -28.23 -16.92
C ARG A 341 9.09 -28.79 -15.61
N ASN A 342 9.91 -28.00 -14.91
CA ASN A 342 10.53 -28.43 -13.66
C ASN A 342 9.50 -28.72 -12.57
N ILE A 343 8.42 -27.94 -12.51
CA ILE A 343 7.31 -28.16 -11.56
C ILE A 343 6.61 -29.48 -11.89
N CYS A 344 6.24 -29.72 -13.16
CA CYS A 344 5.66 -30.98 -13.60
C CYS A 344 6.59 -32.17 -13.30
N GLU A 345 7.90 -32.04 -13.53
CA GLU A 345 8.88 -33.08 -13.21
C GLU A 345 8.91 -33.42 -11.72
N LYS A 346 8.90 -32.42 -10.83
CA LYS A 346 8.85 -32.63 -9.38
C LYS A 346 7.57 -33.33 -8.94
N LEU A 347 6.42 -32.94 -9.50
CA LEU A 347 5.13 -33.57 -9.20
C LEU A 347 5.06 -35.02 -9.71
N GLY A 348 5.65 -35.29 -10.88
CA GLY A 348 5.78 -36.65 -11.40
C GLY A 348 6.61 -37.55 -10.49
N ALA A 349 7.76 -37.04 -10.03
CA ALA A 349 8.61 -37.75 -9.06
C ALA A 349 7.90 -37.98 -7.71
N HIS A 350 7.13 -36.99 -7.24
CA HIS A 350 6.34 -37.11 -6.01
C HIS A 350 5.26 -38.21 -6.13
N CYS A 351 4.51 -38.23 -7.23
CA CYS A 351 3.52 -39.29 -7.49
C CYS A 351 4.18 -40.67 -7.57
N LEU A 352 5.35 -40.77 -8.20
CA LEU A 352 6.08 -42.03 -8.32
C LEU A 352 6.48 -42.57 -6.95
N ASN A 353 6.94 -41.70 -6.05
CA ASN A 353 7.28 -42.07 -4.67
C ASN A 353 6.05 -42.49 -3.84
N GLN A 354 4.85 -42.04 -4.21
CA GLN A 354 3.58 -42.45 -3.59
C GLN A 354 2.94 -43.66 -4.26
N GLU A 355 3.65 -44.33 -5.17
CA GLU A 355 3.14 -45.43 -6.00
C GLU A 355 1.93 -45.08 -6.88
N ASN A 356 1.64 -43.79 -7.05
CA ASN A 356 0.61 -43.31 -7.96
C ASN A 356 1.19 -43.23 -9.39
N LEU A 357 1.29 -44.39 -10.05
CA LEU A 357 1.90 -44.52 -11.38
C LEU A 357 1.15 -43.72 -12.46
N GLY A 358 -0.18 -43.68 -12.40
CA GLY A 358 -1.00 -42.90 -13.33
C GLY A 358 -0.74 -41.40 -13.22
N GLY A 359 -0.70 -40.88 -11.99
CA GLY A 359 -0.31 -39.48 -11.73
C GLY A 359 1.12 -39.19 -12.18
N ALA A 360 2.07 -40.07 -11.85
CA ALA A 360 3.48 -39.90 -12.20
C ALA A 360 3.69 -39.80 -13.72
N MET A 361 3.07 -40.71 -14.47
CA MET A 361 3.13 -40.70 -15.93
C MET A 361 2.52 -39.44 -16.53
N SER A 362 1.33 -39.03 -16.06
CA SER A 362 0.66 -37.81 -16.52
C SER A 362 1.56 -36.57 -16.36
N TRP A 363 2.14 -36.40 -15.17
CA TRP A 363 3.03 -35.27 -14.88
C TRP A 363 4.35 -35.31 -15.68
N PHE A 364 4.96 -36.48 -15.87
CA PHE A 364 6.16 -36.60 -16.71
C PHE A 364 5.88 -36.29 -18.18
N ALA A 365 4.74 -36.72 -18.72
CA ALA A 365 4.38 -36.37 -20.08
C ALA A 365 4.07 -34.88 -20.24
N ARG A 366 3.36 -34.27 -19.28
CA ARG A 366 3.16 -32.81 -19.24
C ARG A 366 4.48 -32.03 -19.14
N ALA A 367 5.52 -32.62 -18.55
CA ALA A 367 6.87 -32.05 -18.55
C ALA A 367 7.61 -32.24 -19.90
N GLY A 368 7.09 -33.07 -20.81
CA GLY A 368 7.75 -33.50 -22.05
C GLY A 368 8.83 -34.56 -21.84
N LEU A 369 8.84 -35.22 -20.67
CA LEU A 369 9.80 -36.27 -20.29
C LEU A 369 9.26 -37.66 -20.68
N TYR A 370 8.98 -37.86 -21.97
CA TYR A 370 8.31 -39.07 -22.48
C TYR A 370 9.03 -40.37 -22.12
N LYS A 371 10.36 -40.39 -22.12
CA LYS A 371 11.14 -41.56 -21.71
C LYS A 371 10.91 -41.94 -20.23
N ARG A 372 10.73 -40.96 -19.35
CA ARG A 372 10.38 -41.25 -17.94
C ARG A 372 8.94 -41.72 -17.81
N ALA A 373 8.01 -41.12 -18.57
CA ALA A 373 6.64 -41.59 -18.64
C ALA A 373 6.55 -43.06 -19.13
N GLU A 374 7.37 -43.41 -20.12
CA GLU A 374 7.48 -44.77 -20.65
C GLU A 374 8.01 -45.76 -19.62
N ASN A 375 9.08 -45.43 -18.90
CA ASN A 375 9.57 -46.29 -17.82
C ASN A 375 8.51 -46.53 -16.72
N VAL A 376 7.68 -45.52 -16.42
CA VAL A 376 6.60 -45.65 -15.44
C VAL A 376 5.49 -46.56 -15.97
N ALA A 377 5.16 -46.45 -17.26
CA ALA A 377 4.21 -47.33 -17.91
C ALA A 377 4.69 -48.79 -17.98
N GLU A 378 5.96 -49.02 -18.33
CA GLU A 378 6.58 -50.35 -18.31
C GLU A 378 6.57 -50.95 -16.89
N LEU A 379 6.85 -50.13 -15.88
CA LEU A 379 6.76 -50.55 -14.47
C LEU A 379 5.33 -50.95 -14.09
N ALA A 380 4.32 -50.18 -14.53
CA ALA A 380 2.92 -50.50 -14.28
C ALA A 380 2.49 -51.81 -14.96
N LEU A 381 2.92 -52.03 -16.21
CA LEU A 381 2.68 -53.28 -16.94
C LEU A 381 3.33 -54.47 -16.24
N SER A 382 4.61 -54.38 -15.90
CA SER A 382 5.35 -55.46 -15.27
C SER A 382 4.71 -55.87 -13.94
N ARG A 383 4.26 -54.90 -13.12
CA ARG A 383 3.54 -55.20 -11.87
C ARG A 383 2.19 -55.89 -12.13
N ALA A 384 1.43 -55.44 -13.12
CA ALA A 384 0.15 -56.04 -13.47
C ALA A 384 0.31 -57.48 -14.00
N GLU A 385 1.37 -57.75 -14.76
CA GLU A 385 1.72 -59.11 -15.23
C GLU A 385 2.09 -60.04 -14.06
N THR A 386 2.80 -59.54 -13.05
CA THR A 386 3.23 -60.36 -11.90
C THR A 386 2.14 -60.61 -10.86
N GLU A 387 1.24 -59.64 -10.63
CA GLU A 387 0.24 -59.70 -9.56
C GLU A 387 -1.14 -60.20 -10.03
N GLY A 388 -1.37 -60.26 -11.35
CA GLY A 388 -2.62 -60.74 -11.96
C GLY A 388 -3.70 -59.66 -12.14
N ALA A 389 -4.78 -60.01 -12.83
CA ALA A 389 -5.79 -59.06 -13.32
C ALA A 389 -6.63 -58.35 -12.23
N ASP A 390 -6.77 -58.94 -11.05
CA ASP A 390 -7.56 -58.38 -9.92
C ASP A 390 -6.69 -57.60 -8.90
N SER A 391 -5.40 -57.42 -9.20
CA SER A 391 -4.43 -56.79 -8.32
C SER A 391 -4.55 -55.25 -8.26
N GLN A 392 -3.95 -54.66 -7.23
CA GLN A 392 -3.78 -53.21 -7.12
C GLN A 392 -2.93 -52.64 -8.29
N ALA A 393 -2.02 -53.45 -8.85
CA ALA A 393 -1.26 -53.10 -10.04
C ALA A 393 -2.12 -52.99 -11.31
N ALA A 394 -3.09 -53.89 -11.51
CA ALA A 394 -4.02 -53.80 -12.63
C ALA A 394 -4.89 -52.54 -12.56
N ARG A 395 -5.36 -52.16 -11.37
CA ARG A 395 -6.07 -50.88 -11.15
C ARG A 395 -5.19 -49.65 -11.41
N SER A 396 -3.90 -49.74 -11.05
CA SER A 396 -2.93 -48.68 -11.32
C SER A 396 -2.69 -48.51 -12.83
N LEU A 397 -2.74 -49.61 -13.59
CA LEU A 397 -2.68 -49.62 -15.05
C LEU A 397 -3.93 -48.96 -15.70
N GLU A 398 -5.11 -49.17 -15.14
CA GLU A 398 -6.33 -48.47 -15.58
C GLU A 398 -6.23 -46.95 -15.34
N CYS A 399 -5.68 -46.53 -14.20
CA CYS A 399 -5.40 -45.11 -13.94
C CYS A 399 -4.39 -44.51 -14.92
N VAL A 400 -3.38 -45.28 -15.33
CA VAL A 400 -2.41 -44.92 -16.38
C VAL A 400 -3.13 -44.73 -17.72
N VAL A 401 -3.97 -45.69 -18.14
CA VAL A 401 -4.73 -45.57 -19.40
C VAL A 401 -5.72 -44.41 -19.37
N PHE A 402 -6.41 -44.21 -18.25
CA PHE A 402 -7.29 -43.07 -18.07
C PHE A 402 -6.52 -41.74 -18.23
N ALA A 403 -5.35 -41.62 -17.62
CA ALA A 403 -4.49 -40.45 -17.75
C ALA A 403 -4.06 -40.18 -19.20
N LEU A 404 -3.77 -41.23 -19.99
CA LEU A 404 -3.48 -41.09 -21.43
C LEU A 404 -4.67 -40.50 -22.19
N THR A 405 -5.87 -41.06 -21.97
CA THR A 405 -7.07 -40.63 -22.69
C THR A 405 -7.56 -39.23 -22.31
N SER A 406 -7.27 -38.78 -21.09
CA SER A 406 -7.70 -37.48 -20.56
C SER A 406 -6.70 -36.35 -20.80
N ALA A 407 -5.40 -36.67 -20.97
CA ALA A 407 -4.36 -35.66 -21.17
C ALA A 407 -4.44 -34.93 -22.52
N GLY A 408 -5.12 -35.50 -23.54
CA GLY A 408 -5.35 -34.86 -24.83
C GLY A 408 -4.08 -34.56 -25.66
N ASP A 409 -2.90 -34.99 -25.20
CA ASP A 409 -1.63 -34.84 -25.90
C ASP A 409 -1.50 -35.91 -26.98
N GLU A 410 -1.59 -35.50 -28.25
CA GLU A 410 -1.56 -36.37 -29.42
C GLU A 410 -0.27 -37.21 -29.48
N LYS A 411 0.85 -36.64 -29.03
CA LYS A 411 2.15 -37.32 -29.00
C LYS A 411 2.21 -38.36 -27.88
N MET A 412 1.59 -38.07 -26.74
CA MET A 412 1.45 -39.03 -25.64
C MET A 412 0.53 -40.19 -26.05
N MET A 413 -0.59 -39.90 -26.70
CA MET A 413 -1.54 -40.90 -27.21
C MET A 413 -0.92 -41.79 -28.28
N GLU A 414 -0.10 -41.24 -29.17
CA GLU A 414 0.64 -42.01 -30.16
C GLU A 414 1.69 -42.92 -29.50
N THR A 415 2.48 -42.38 -28.57
CA THR A 415 3.56 -43.08 -27.88
C THR A 415 3.04 -44.27 -27.05
N PHE A 416 1.89 -44.11 -26.39
CA PHE A 416 1.35 -45.07 -25.43
C PHE A 416 0.10 -45.81 -25.89
N TYR A 417 -0.22 -45.76 -27.19
CA TYR A 417 -1.39 -46.45 -27.76
C TYR A 417 -1.44 -47.94 -27.42
N TYR A 418 -0.28 -48.59 -27.34
CA TYR A 418 -0.16 -50.01 -27.02
C TYR A 418 -0.73 -50.37 -25.63
N LEU A 419 -0.59 -49.49 -24.63
CA LEU A 419 -1.12 -49.71 -23.27
C LEU A 419 -2.64 -49.75 -23.25
N ARG A 420 -3.27 -48.87 -24.03
CA ARG A 420 -4.73 -48.86 -24.17
C ARG A 420 -5.23 -50.17 -24.77
N VAL A 421 -4.58 -50.63 -25.84
CA VAL A 421 -4.95 -51.90 -26.50
C VAL A 421 -4.72 -53.09 -25.57
N TYR A 422 -3.63 -53.08 -24.79
CA TYR A 422 -3.36 -54.12 -23.78
C TYR A 422 -4.46 -54.20 -22.71
N CYS A 423 -4.93 -53.06 -22.17
CA CYS A 423 -6.06 -53.05 -21.23
C CYS A 423 -7.37 -53.55 -21.87
N GLU A 424 -7.66 -53.16 -23.12
CA GLU A 424 -8.84 -53.66 -23.86
C GLU A 424 -8.79 -55.19 -24.00
N MET A 425 -7.60 -55.76 -24.23
CA MET A 425 -7.38 -57.21 -24.29
C MET A 425 -7.59 -57.88 -22.91
N GLN A 426 -7.04 -57.32 -21.84
CA GLN A 426 -7.21 -57.84 -20.48
C GLN A 426 -8.69 -57.85 -20.06
N GLN A 427 -9.44 -56.78 -20.33
CA GLN A 427 -10.88 -56.72 -20.05
C GLN A 427 -11.68 -57.75 -20.86
N ALA A 428 -11.31 -57.99 -22.12
CA ALA A 428 -11.94 -59.03 -22.94
C ALA A 428 -11.66 -60.43 -22.38
N LEU A 429 -10.42 -60.70 -21.93
CA LEU A 429 -10.03 -61.96 -21.30
C LEU A 429 -10.77 -62.22 -19.99
N VAL A 430 -10.91 -61.22 -19.12
CA VAL A 430 -11.68 -61.33 -17.87
C VAL A 430 -13.15 -61.65 -18.15
N LYS A 431 -13.78 -60.99 -19.12
CA LYS A 431 -15.17 -61.27 -19.52
C LYS A 431 -15.35 -62.66 -20.13
N ILE A 432 -14.36 -63.14 -20.89
CA ILE A 432 -14.37 -64.51 -21.41
C ILE A 432 -14.28 -65.50 -20.24
N SER A 433 -13.37 -65.27 -19.28
CA SER A 433 -13.20 -66.10 -18.09
C SER A 433 -14.49 -66.17 -17.25
N SER A 434 -15.18 -65.05 -17.04
CA SER A 434 -16.44 -65.02 -16.27
C SER A 434 -17.60 -65.70 -17.01
N LEU A 435 -17.64 -65.65 -18.35
CA LEU A 435 -18.65 -66.37 -19.13
C LEU A 435 -18.44 -67.88 -19.09
N PHE A 436 -17.18 -68.34 -18.98
CA PHE A 436 -16.86 -69.74 -18.77
C PHE A 436 -17.25 -70.23 -17.37
N SER A 437 -17.15 -69.40 -16.33
CA SER A 437 -17.64 -69.75 -14.98
C SER A 437 -19.17 -69.76 -14.88
N ASP A 438 -19.87 -68.89 -15.63
CA ASP A 438 -21.33 -68.74 -15.60
C ASP A 438 -22.07 -69.61 -16.63
N GLY A 439 -21.37 -70.49 -17.37
CA GLY A 439 -21.96 -71.41 -18.37
C GLY A 439 -22.64 -70.74 -19.57
N SER A 440 -22.41 -69.44 -19.77
CA SER A 440 -23.14 -68.60 -20.72
C SER A 440 -22.38 -68.46 -22.05
N THR A 441 -22.67 -69.34 -23.02
CA THR A 441 -21.90 -69.45 -24.28
C THR A 441 -22.35 -68.50 -25.41
N GLU A 442 -23.54 -67.90 -25.33
CA GLU A 442 -24.10 -67.08 -26.42
C GLU A 442 -23.30 -65.80 -26.74
N LYS A 443 -22.62 -65.22 -25.74
CA LYS A 443 -21.84 -63.98 -25.91
C LYS A 443 -20.36 -64.21 -26.22
N LEU A 444 -19.91 -65.47 -26.16
CA LEU A 444 -18.49 -65.86 -26.32
C LEU A 444 -17.90 -65.45 -27.68
N PRO A 445 -18.59 -65.64 -28.83
CA PRO A 445 -18.02 -65.28 -30.14
C PRO A 445 -17.71 -63.79 -30.28
N LYS A 446 -18.54 -62.92 -29.67
CA LYS A 446 -18.34 -61.47 -29.70
C LYS A 446 -17.08 -61.06 -28.94
N TYR A 447 -16.89 -61.55 -27.72
CA TYR A 447 -15.72 -61.20 -26.92
C TYR A 447 -14.42 -61.80 -27.46
N ILE A 448 -14.46 -62.99 -28.07
CA ILE A 448 -13.32 -63.56 -28.79
C ILE A 448 -12.98 -62.72 -30.02
N SER A 449 -13.98 -62.26 -30.79
CA SER A 449 -13.77 -61.36 -31.92
C SER A 449 -13.15 -60.03 -31.48
N ASP A 450 -13.64 -59.45 -30.38
CA ASP A 450 -13.09 -58.21 -29.81
C ASP A 450 -11.63 -58.39 -29.35
N LEU A 451 -11.32 -59.51 -28.67
CA LEU A 451 -9.95 -59.86 -28.26
C LEU A 451 -9.02 -60.02 -29.46
N VAL A 452 -9.43 -60.76 -30.49
CA VAL A 452 -8.65 -60.96 -31.71
C VAL A 452 -8.44 -59.64 -32.46
N SER A 453 -9.48 -58.78 -32.53
CA SER A 453 -9.38 -57.46 -33.13
C SER A 453 -8.38 -56.56 -32.39
N SER A 454 -8.42 -56.55 -31.06
CA SER A 454 -7.48 -55.77 -30.24
C SER A 454 -6.06 -56.33 -30.31
N ALA A 455 -5.88 -57.65 -30.26
CA ALA A 455 -4.58 -58.29 -30.46
C ALA A 455 -3.98 -57.96 -31.83
N TRP A 456 -4.80 -57.95 -32.88
CA TRP A 456 -4.36 -57.59 -34.22
C TRP A 456 -4.00 -56.10 -34.33
N ARG A 457 -4.72 -55.21 -33.65
CA ARG A 457 -4.37 -53.77 -33.54
C ARG A 457 -3.04 -53.55 -32.80
N LEU A 458 -2.77 -54.34 -31.76
CA LEU A 458 -1.49 -54.30 -31.04
C LEU A 458 -0.35 -54.75 -31.96
N VAL A 459 -0.48 -55.90 -32.60
CA VAL A 459 0.54 -56.49 -33.48
C VAL A 459 0.81 -55.61 -34.72
N SER A 460 -0.23 -55.00 -35.29
CA SER A 460 -0.09 -54.13 -36.47
C SER A 460 0.63 -52.81 -36.16
N ARG A 461 0.49 -52.27 -34.95
CA ARG A 461 1.19 -51.02 -34.53
C ARG A 461 2.51 -51.24 -33.79
N CYS A 462 2.69 -52.34 -33.06
CA CYS A 462 3.94 -52.68 -32.36
C CYS A 462 5.07 -53.19 -33.28
N LYS A 463 4.85 -53.23 -34.60
CA LYS A 463 5.81 -53.69 -35.63
C LYS A 463 7.13 -52.90 -35.72
N MET A 464 7.41 -51.97 -34.80
CA MET A 464 8.62 -51.13 -34.81
C MET A 464 9.53 -51.24 -33.58
N ALA A 465 9.26 -52.04 -32.53
CA ALA A 465 10.21 -52.06 -31.40
C ALA A 465 10.53 -53.39 -30.72
N ARG A 466 9.61 -54.13 -30.07
CA ARG A 466 10.08 -55.10 -29.05
C ARG A 466 9.29 -56.40 -28.83
N LEU A 467 8.34 -56.76 -29.70
CA LEU A 467 7.64 -58.05 -29.62
C LEU A 467 8.18 -59.04 -30.66
N LYS A 468 9.47 -59.37 -30.54
CA LYS A 468 10.12 -60.49 -31.24
C LYS A 468 10.74 -61.51 -30.26
N ALA A 469 10.54 -61.31 -28.96
CA ALA A 469 10.89 -62.27 -27.91
C ALA A 469 9.63 -63.03 -27.50
#